data_AF-A0A836F506-F1
#
_entry.id   AF-A0A836F506-F1
#
_cell.length_a   1.000
_cell.length_b   1.000
_cell.length_c   1.000
_cell.angle_alpha   90.00
_cell.angle_beta   90.00
_cell.angle_gamma   90.00
#
_symmetry.space_group_name_H-M   'P 1'
#
loop_
_entity.id
_entity.type
_entity.pdbx_description
1 polymer ?
#
loop_
_entity_poly.entity_id
_entity_poly.type
_entity_poly.pdbx_seq_one_letter_code
_entity_poly.pdbx_strand_id
1 'polypeptide(L)'
;MIKLTQDIDLENYTLILPSVAVGNVGQLSVDLLISNLNLPKVGQIFSTSFIPVVGANAYHEHSNELITAIDIYAGIKERIVVIQIRSPYVGELLEFFNEITQFVTERKIAKVIILASSHDYAKKEVQPQHLKLRYVASPSLQSQTDKLFDDLNWIPHKPKDVTGEERLQIPGGGFARSIFNFLSNTDIPCAVLFKFCSEGDNIEDAIALVCYLNQWMCVLGTNSSNLKYPPSWKYLFGKPPSQDMY
;
A
#
# COMPACT_ATOMS: atom_id res chain seq x y z
N MET A 1 -8.15 4.51 16.65
CA MET A 1 -9.60 4.29 16.53
C MET A 1 -10.02 4.41 15.07
N ILE A 2 -10.59 3.34 14.51
CA ILE A 2 -11.14 3.31 13.15
C ILE A 2 -12.59 3.81 13.18
N LYS A 3 -12.93 4.76 12.30
CA LYS A 3 -14.28 5.32 12.19
C LYS A 3 -14.74 5.34 10.74
N LEU A 4 -15.76 4.55 10.44
CA LEU A 4 -16.45 4.57 9.14
C LEU A 4 -17.55 5.63 9.15
N THR A 5 -17.77 6.30 8.02
CA THR A 5 -18.80 7.33 7.83
C THR A 5 -20.14 6.72 7.42
N GLN A 6 -20.13 5.48 6.96
CA GLN A 6 -21.29 4.71 6.53
C GLN A 6 -21.11 3.26 6.96
N ASP A 7 -22.21 2.56 7.23
CA ASP A 7 -22.16 1.13 7.51
C ASP A 7 -22.06 0.37 6.19
N ILE A 8 -20.91 -0.27 5.97
CA ILE A 8 -20.61 -1.04 4.77
C ILE A 8 -20.30 -2.47 5.21
N ASP A 9 -20.92 -3.42 4.54
CA ASP A 9 -20.51 -4.81 4.61
C ASP A 9 -19.20 -5.01 3.81
N LEU A 10 -18.15 -5.41 4.51
CA LEU A 10 -16.82 -5.66 3.95
C LEU A 10 -16.46 -7.15 3.99
N GLU A 11 -17.44 -8.02 4.21
CA GLU A 11 -17.23 -9.46 4.21
C GLU A 11 -16.67 -9.92 2.86
N ASN A 12 -15.58 -10.69 2.92
CA ASN A 12 -14.82 -11.15 1.76
C ASN A 12 -14.14 -10.06 0.90
N TYR A 13 -13.97 -8.84 1.42
CA TYR A 13 -13.18 -7.81 0.74
C TYR A 13 -11.68 -8.08 0.86
N THR A 14 -10.89 -7.44 -0.01
CA THR A 14 -9.43 -7.37 0.14
C THR A 14 -9.04 -6.00 0.68
N LEU A 15 -8.31 -5.96 1.79
CA LEU A 15 -7.73 -4.72 2.32
C LEU A 15 -6.36 -4.45 1.68
N ILE A 16 -6.19 -3.27 1.09
CA ILE A 16 -4.91 -2.76 0.59
C ILE A 16 -4.36 -1.74 1.59
N LEU A 17 -3.17 -2.03 2.13
CA LEU A 17 -2.52 -1.21 3.16
C LEU A 17 -1.12 -0.78 2.70
N PRO A 18 -0.84 0.51 2.50
CA PRO A 18 0.49 0.98 2.18
C PRO A 18 1.33 1.05 3.48
N SER A 19 2.57 0.58 3.39
CA SER A 19 3.59 0.88 4.40
C SER A 19 4.25 2.22 4.07
N VAL A 20 4.48 3.05 5.10
CA VAL A 20 5.29 4.27 4.95
C VAL A 20 6.75 3.86 4.84
N ALA A 21 7.23 3.77 3.61
CA ALA A 21 8.51 3.16 3.22
C ALA A 21 9.29 4.09 2.28
N VAL A 22 10.55 3.75 1.98
CA VAL A 22 11.45 4.54 1.12
C VAL A 22 10.78 4.93 -0.21
N GLY A 23 10.86 6.20 -0.59
CA GLY A 23 10.24 6.70 -1.82
C GLY A 23 8.71 6.69 -1.84
N ASN A 24 8.05 6.39 -0.71
CA ASN A 24 6.59 6.40 -0.54
C ASN A 24 5.82 5.59 -1.61
N VAL A 25 6.47 4.59 -2.22
CA VAL A 25 5.93 3.88 -3.40
C VAL A 25 4.57 3.26 -3.09
N GLY A 26 4.41 2.63 -1.92
CA GLY A 26 3.12 2.05 -1.51
C GLY A 26 1.99 3.09 -1.42
N GLN A 27 2.28 4.27 -0.86
CA GLN A 27 1.31 5.37 -0.74
C GLN A 27 0.96 5.94 -2.12
N LEU A 28 1.95 6.13 -2.99
CA LEU A 28 1.74 6.56 -4.38
C LEU A 28 0.94 5.51 -5.18
N SER A 29 1.17 4.22 -4.94
CA SER A 29 0.41 3.14 -5.57
C SER A 29 -1.06 3.15 -5.15
N VAL A 30 -1.34 3.39 -3.87
CA VAL A 30 -2.70 3.58 -3.37
C VAL A 30 -3.37 4.81 -3.98
N ASP A 31 -2.63 5.90 -4.19
CA ASP A 31 -3.14 7.10 -4.88
C ASP A 31 -3.65 6.78 -6.29
N LEU A 32 -2.89 5.98 -7.04
CA LEU A 32 -3.29 5.54 -8.37
C LEU A 32 -4.54 4.64 -8.30
N LEU A 33 -4.63 3.71 -7.35
CA LEU A 33 -5.83 2.88 -7.18
C LEU A 33 -7.08 3.71 -6.90
N ILE A 34 -7.01 4.62 -5.93
CA ILE A 34 -8.14 5.47 -5.53
C ILE A 34 -8.60 6.34 -6.70
N SER A 35 -7.66 6.99 -7.39
CA SER A 35 -7.93 7.86 -8.54
C SER A 35 -8.56 7.10 -9.71
N ASN A 36 -8.02 5.92 -10.06
CA ASN A 36 -8.45 5.19 -11.25
C ASN A 36 -9.75 4.40 -11.04
N LEU A 37 -10.04 3.97 -9.81
CA LEU A 37 -11.29 3.32 -9.47
C LEU A 37 -12.36 4.30 -8.96
N ASN A 38 -12.00 5.59 -8.84
CA ASN A 38 -12.86 6.63 -8.29
C ASN A 38 -13.46 6.24 -6.93
N LEU A 39 -12.61 5.73 -6.03
CA LEU A 39 -13.06 5.18 -4.75
C LEU A 39 -13.54 6.31 -3.82
N PRO A 40 -14.77 6.25 -3.30
CA PRO A 40 -15.22 7.19 -2.29
C PRO A 40 -14.48 6.97 -0.97
N LYS A 41 -14.25 8.06 -0.23
CA LYS A 41 -13.84 8.00 1.17
C LYS A 41 -15.00 7.48 2.02
N VAL A 42 -14.75 6.45 2.82
CA VAL A 42 -15.75 5.77 3.64
C VAL A 42 -15.41 5.80 5.14
N GLY A 43 -14.28 6.39 5.50
CA GLY A 43 -13.85 6.45 6.88
C GLY A 43 -12.46 7.04 7.06
N GLN A 44 -11.99 6.98 8.30
CA GLN A 44 -10.67 7.44 8.71
C GLN A 44 -10.17 6.65 9.92
N ILE A 45 -8.86 6.67 10.13
CA ILE A 45 -8.21 6.05 11.28
C ILE A 45 -7.50 7.15 12.07
N PHE A 46 -7.88 7.31 13.33
CA PHE A 46 -7.13 8.14 14.26
C PHE A 46 -6.11 7.29 15.01
N SER A 47 -4.82 7.56 14.85
CA SER A 47 -3.76 6.88 15.59
C SER A 47 -2.78 7.91 16.15
N THR A 48 -2.42 7.75 17.42
CA THR A 48 -1.41 8.57 18.11
C THR A 48 0.01 8.30 17.59
N SER A 49 0.21 7.19 16.87
CA SER A 49 1.49 6.81 16.29
C SER A 49 1.86 7.63 15.06
N PHE A 50 0.90 8.34 14.44
CA PHE A 50 1.08 9.10 13.20
C PHE A 50 0.94 10.60 13.43
N ILE A 51 1.74 11.39 12.71
CA ILE A 51 1.61 12.85 12.79
C ILE A 51 0.23 13.26 12.26
N PRO A 52 -0.56 14.05 13.02
CA PRO A 52 -1.88 14.50 12.57
C PRO A 52 -1.74 15.46 11.39
N VAL A 53 -2.51 15.20 10.33
CA VAL A 53 -2.57 16.01 9.11
C VAL A 53 -4.03 16.21 8.74
N VAL A 54 -4.35 17.40 8.23
CA VAL A 54 -5.63 17.70 7.57
C VAL A 54 -5.33 18.51 6.30
N GLY A 55 -6.04 18.20 5.22
CA GLY A 55 -5.84 18.87 3.94
C GLY A 55 -7.06 18.81 3.04
N ALA A 56 -6.98 19.51 1.91
CA ALA A 56 -7.97 19.44 0.85
C ALA A 56 -7.98 18.06 0.18
N ASN A 57 -9.10 17.70 -0.45
CA ASN A 57 -9.25 16.43 -1.14
C ASN A 57 -8.18 16.24 -2.22
N ALA A 58 -7.41 15.15 -2.12
CA ALA A 58 -6.32 14.85 -3.05
C ALA A 58 -6.78 14.37 -4.43
N TYR A 59 -8.03 13.89 -4.53
CA TYR A 59 -8.58 13.18 -5.69
C TYR A 59 -9.59 14.03 -6.48
N HIS A 60 -10.13 15.10 -5.87
CA HIS A 60 -11.16 15.96 -6.46
C HIS A 60 -10.90 17.45 -6.17
N GLU A 61 -10.49 18.23 -7.19
CA GLU A 61 -10.09 19.65 -7.04
C GLU A 61 -11.18 20.59 -6.47
N HIS A 62 -12.46 20.24 -6.63
CA HIS A 62 -13.59 21.07 -6.20
C HIS A 62 -14.39 20.46 -5.04
N SER A 63 -13.82 19.47 -4.34
CA SER A 63 -14.45 18.86 -3.18
C SER A 63 -14.19 19.68 -1.91
N ASN A 64 -15.23 19.81 -1.08
CA ASN A 64 -15.12 20.36 0.27
C ASN A 64 -14.78 19.27 1.32
N GLU A 65 -14.65 18.01 0.91
CA GLU A 65 -14.26 16.92 1.79
C GLU A 65 -12.80 17.04 2.19
N LEU A 66 -12.55 17.01 3.50
CA LEU A 66 -11.19 17.02 4.04
C LEU A 66 -10.61 15.60 4.09
N ILE A 67 -9.33 15.50 3.77
CA ILE A 67 -8.54 14.30 4.02
C ILE A 67 -7.76 14.45 5.33
N THR A 68 -7.46 13.32 5.95
CA THR A 68 -6.71 13.26 7.21
C THR A 68 -5.39 12.51 7.06
N ALA A 69 -4.70 12.28 8.18
CA ALA A 69 -3.48 11.48 8.21
C ALA A 69 -3.69 10.06 7.67
N ILE A 70 -4.82 9.42 8.00
CA ILE A 70 -5.14 8.06 7.57
C ILE A 70 -6.62 8.00 7.19
N ASP A 71 -6.90 7.83 5.91
CA ASP A 71 -8.25 7.74 5.37
C ASP A 71 -8.53 6.36 4.78
N ILE A 72 -9.79 5.95 4.82
CA ILE A 72 -10.27 4.66 4.29
C ILE A 72 -11.16 4.93 3.09
N TYR A 73 -10.88 4.22 2.00
CA TYR A 73 -11.64 4.26 0.74
C TYR A 73 -12.15 2.85 0.44
N ALA A 74 -13.29 2.72 -0.24
CA ALA A 74 -13.80 1.39 -0.60
C ALA A 74 -14.47 1.36 -1.98
N GLY A 75 -14.18 0.29 -2.73
CA GLY A 75 -14.81 -0.01 -4.01
C GLY A 75 -15.74 -1.20 -3.86
N ILE A 76 -17.05 -0.98 -3.93
CA ILE A 76 -18.05 -2.04 -3.74
C ILE A 76 -18.00 -3.05 -4.89
N LYS A 77 -17.86 -2.56 -6.12
CA LYS A 77 -17.80 -3.39 -7.32
C LYS A 77 -16.53 -4.25 -7.34
N GLU A 78 -15.40 -3.66 -6.94
CA GLU A 78 -14.09 -4.30 -6.92
C GLU A 78 -13.85 -5.15 -5.66
N ARG A 79 -14.71 -5.01 -4.64
CA ARG A 79 -14.57 -5.64 -3.32
C ARG A 79 -13.21 -5.37 -2.67
N ILE A 80 -12.80 -4.11 -2.72
CA ILE A 80 -11.56 -3.66 -2.09
C ILE A 80 -11.83 -2.57 -1.06
N VAL A 81 -11.04 -2.59 0.01
CA VAL A 81 -10.87 -1.48 0.94
C VAL A 81 -9.43 -1.02 0.82
N VAL A 82 -9.21 0.29 0.75
CA VAL A 82 -7.90 0.87 0.56
C VAL A 82 -7.67 1.89 1.67
N ILE A 83 -6.61 1.70 2.44
CA ILE A 83 -6.15 2.69 3.41
C ILE A 83 -5.13 3.59 2.73
N GLN A 84 -5.27 4.90 2.86
CA GLN A 84 -4.22 5.85 2.46
C GLN A 84 -3.62 6.50 3.71
N ILE A 85 -2.29 6.54 3.76
CA ILE A 85 -1.53 7.18 4.84
C ILE A 85 -0.80 8.39 4.26
N ARG A 86 -0.98 9.57 4.84
CA ARG A 86 -0.42 10.85 4.37
C ARG A 86 0.69 11.40 5.26
N SER A 87 0.94 10.79 6.40
CA SER A 87 1.94 11.26 7.36
C SER A 87 2.90 10.14 7.79
N PRO A 88 4.12 10.48 8.21
CA PRO A 88 5.00 9.51 8.83
C PRO A 88 4.47 9.08 10.20
N TYR A 89 4.88 7.90 10.63
CA TYR A 89 4.71 7.46 12.00
C TYR A 89 5.91 7.86 12.86
N VAL A 90 5.65 8.25 14.11
CA VAL A 90 6.63 8.71 15.10
C VAL A 90 6.54 7.94 16.42
N GLY A 91 5.48 7.15 16.62
CA GLY A 91 5.25 6.37 17.83
C GLY A 91 5.23 4.85 17.60
N GLU A 92 4.97 4.11 18.68
CA GLU A 92 4.78 2.67 18.65
C GLU A 92 3.57 2.27 17.80
N LEU A 93 3.70 1.23 16.99
CA LEU A 93 2.67 0.81 16.03
C LEU A 93 1.78 -0.33 16.54
N LEU A 94 2.02 -0.85 17.74
CA LEU A 94 1.30 -2.01 18.25
C LEU A 94 -0.22 -1.75 18.35
N GLU A 95 -0.63 -0.59 18.85
CA GLU A 95 -2.05 -0.21 18.91
C GLU A 95 -2.66 -0.12 17.51
N PHE A 96 -1.95 0.51 16.56
CA PHE A 96 -2.39 0.56 15.16
C PHE A 96 -2.55 -0.85 14.56
N PHE A 97 -1.62 -1.77 14.83
CA PHE A 97 -1.70 -3.14 14.34
C PHE A 97 -2.87 -3.91 14.96
N ASN A 98 -3.10 -3.74 16.27
CA ASN A 98 -4.26 -4.32 16.96
C ASN A 98 -5.56 -3.82 16.34
N GLU A 99 -5.68 -2.52 16.07
CA GLU A 99 -6.88 -1.93 15.45
C GLU A 99 -7.13 -2.45 14.04
N ILE A 100 -6.08 -2.57 13.21
CA ILE A 100 -6.19 -3.15 11.87
C ILE A 100 -6.62 -4.63 11.95
N THR A 101 -6.02 -5.39 12.86
CA THR A 101 -6.33 -6.82 13.08
C THR A 101 -7.77 -7.00 13.52
N GLN A 102 -8.23 -6.19 14.49
CA GLN A 102 -9.61 -6.19 14.96
C GLN A 102 -10.57 -5.83 13.83
N PHE A 103 -10.27 -4.78 13.06
CA PHE A 103 -11.11 -4.36 11.93
C PHE A 103 -11.23 -5.44 10.85
N VAL A 104 -10.13 -6.08 10.47
CA VAL A 104 -10.12 -7.19 9.51
C VAL A 104 -10.97 -8.36 10.00
N THR A 105 -10.84 -8.70 11.29
CA THR A 105 -11.56 -9.82 11.90
C THR A 105 -13.06 -9.54 12.01
N GLU A 106 -13.44 -8.40 12.61
CA GLU A 106 -14.84 -8.03 12.84
C GLU A 106 -15.61 -7.84 11.54
N ARG A 107 -14.96 -7.29 10.51
CA ARG A 107 -15.56 -7.08 9.20
C ARG A 107 -15.39 -8.26 8.24
N LYS A 108 -14.76 -9.36 8.69
CA LYS A 108 -14.52 -10.58 7.90
C LYS A 108 -13.87 -10.29 6.54
N ILE A 109 -12.87 -9.41 6.54
CA ILE A 109 -12.08 -9.10 5.34
C ILE A 109 -11.25 -10.35 5.02
N ALA A 110 -11.30 -10.82 3.77
CA ALA A 110 -10.73 -12.11 3.38
C ALA A 110 -9.20 -12.12 3.44
N LYS A 111 -8.55 -11.02 3.07
CA LYS A 111 -7.09 -10.90 3.06
C LYS A 111 -6.60 -9.47 3.11
N VAL A 112 -5.35 -9.30 3.53
CA VAL A 112 -4.63 -8.01 3.55
C VAL A 112 -3.43 -8.03 2.60
N ILE A 113 -3.36 -7.09 1.67
CA ILE A 113 -2.21 -6.90 0.79
C ILE A 113 -1.50 -5.61 1.19
N ILE A 114 -0.26 -5.76 1.64
CA ILE A 114 0.60 -4.66 2.08
C ILE A 114 1.44 -4.19 0.89
N LEU A 115 1.36 -2.92 0.54
CA LEU A 115 2.17 -2.31 -0.52
C LEU A 115 3.35 -1.56 0.10
N ALA A 116 4.56 -1.87 -0.34
CA ALA A 116 5.77 -1.27 0.21
C ALA A 116 6.86 -1.07 -0.85
N SER A 117 8.02 -0.63 -0.39
CA SER A 117 9.24 -0.53 -1.17
C SER A 117 10.44 -1.03 -0.36
N SER A 118 11.60 -1.11 -0.99
CA SER A 118 12.86 -1.41 -0.33
C SER A 118 14.01 -0.65 -1.00
N HIS A 119 15.08 -0.38 -0.27
CA HIS A 119 16.26 0.29 -0.83
C HIS A 119 16.86 -0.49 -2.00
N ASP A 120 17.08 0.18 -3.13
CA ASP A 120 17.64 -0.45 -4.34
C ASP A 120 19.01 -1.09 -4.11
N TYR A 121 19.87 -0.44 -3.31
CA TYR A 121 21.19 -0.98 -2.96
C TYR A 121 21.14 -2.27 -2.12
N ALA A 122 19.99 -2.60 -1.53
CA ALA A 122 19.81 -3.84 -0.79
C ALA A 122 19.62 -5.06 -1.72
N LYS A 123 19.34 -4.83 -3.01
CA LYS A 123 19.25 -5.87 -4.02
C LYS A 123 20.66 -6.34 -4.38
N LYS A 124 21.00 -7.56 -3.92
CA LYS A 124 22.32 -8.18 -4.15
C LYS A 124 22.34 -9.16 -5.33
N GLU A 125 21.21 -9.34 -6.01
CA GLU A 125 21.12 -10.29 -7.12
C GLU A 125 21.81 -9.73 -8.37
N VAL A 126 22.69 -10.55 -8.94
CA VAL A 126 23.49 -10.22 -10.13
C VAL A 126 22.65 -10.23 -11.40
N GLN A 127 21.53 -10.96 -11.42
CA GLN A 127 20.70 -11.06 -12.62
C GLN A 127 19.83 -9.80 -12.80
N PRO A 128 19.87 -9.17 -13.99
CA PRO A 128 19.06 -8.01 -14.29
C PRO A 128 17.59 -8.41 -14.46
N GLN A 129 16.85 -8.36 -13.35
CA GLN A 129 15.39 -8.30 -13.39
C GLN A 129 14.96 -6.85 -13.49
N HIS A 130 14.37 -6.51 -14.63
CA HIS A 130 14.00 -5.15 -15.03
C HIS A 130 12.99 -4.48 -14.07
N LEU A 131 11.98 -5.19 -13.57
CA LEU A 131 10.95 -4.57 -12.72
C LEU A 131 11.35 -4.39 -11.25
N LYS A 132 12.28 -5.21 -10.76
CA LYS A 132 12.73 -5.22 -9.35
C LYS A 132 11.57 -5.36 -8.34
N LEU A 133 10.55 -6.16 -8.68
CA LEU A 133 9.39 -6.46 -7.85
C LEU A 133 9.57 -7.77 -7.09
N ARG A 134 9.00 -7.84 -5.89
CA ARG A 134 9.03 -9.01 -5.02
C ARG A 134 7.73 -9.15 -4.26
N TYR A 135 7.46 -10.37 -3.81
CA TYR A 135 6.35 -10.65 -2.91
C TYR A 135 6.76 -11.52 -1.73
N VAL A 136 5.97 -11.45 -0.65
CA VAL A 136 5.97 -12.40 0.46
C VAL A 136 4.52 -12.74 0.75
N ALA A 137 4.17 -14.01 0.89
CA ALA A 137 2.83 -14.46 1.24
C ALA A 137 2.86 -15.23 2.56
N SER A 138 1.84 -15.03 3.39
CA SER A 138 1.59 -15.83 4.60
C SER A 138 1.27 -17.28 4.23
N PRO A 139 1.52 -18.25 5.13
CA PRO A 139 1.24 -19.67 4.84
C PRO A 139 -0.22 -19.95 4.45
N SER A 140 -1.16 -19.24 5.07
CA SER A 140 -2.61 -19.36 4.78
C SER A 140 -2.97 -18.91 3.37
N LEU A 141 -2.19 -18.00 2.79
CA LEU A 141 -2.41 -17.46 1.45
C LEU A 141 -1.60 -18.20 0.37
N GLN A 142 -0.40 -18.69 0.67
CA GLN A 142 0.49 -19.40 -0.29
C GLN A 142 -0.26 -20.49 -1.06
N SER A 143 -0.93 -21.40 -0.34
CA SER A 143 -1.69 -22.50 -0.95
C SER A 143 -2.74 -22.07 -1.99
N GLN A 144 -3.24 -20.83 -1.92
CA GLN A 144 -4.24 -20.29 -2.83
C GLN A 144 -3.60 -19.54 -4.02
N THR A 145 -2.38 -19.03 -3.87
CA THR A 145 -1.75 -18.11 -4.81
C THR A 145 -0.55 -18.68 -5.55
N ASP A 146 0.07 -19.77 -5.07
CA ASP A 146 1.32 -20.30 -5.61
C ASP A 146 1.25 -20.54 -7.13
N LYS A 147 0.21 -21.25 -7.60
CA LYS A 147 0.03 -21.50 -9.03
C LYS A 147 -0.08 -20.20 -9.84
N LEU A 148 -0.85 -19.22 -9.35
CA LEU A 148 -1.03 -17.95 -10.04
C LEU A 148 0.29 -17.15 -10.11
N PHE A 149 1.04 -17.11 -9.01
CA PHE A 149 2.30 -16.39 -8.94
C PHE A 149 3.39 -17.05 -9.79
N ASP A 150 3.40 -18.38 -9.86
CA ASP A 150 4.26 -19.14 -10.78
C ASP A 150 3.91 -18.84 -12.24
N ASP A 151 2.63 -18.89 -12.62
CA ASP A 151 2.16 -18.55 -13.97
C ASP A 151 2.52 -17.10 -14.37
N LEU A 152 2.52 -16.17 -13.41
CA LEU A 152 2.91 -14.78 -13.59
C LEU A 152 4.43 -14.56 -13.51
N ASN A 153 5.24 -15.59 -13.24
CA ASN A 153 6.68 -15.51 -13.03
C ASN A 153 7.08 -14.52 -11.91
N TRP A 154 6.27 -14.44 -10.86
CA TRP A 154 6.54 -13.58 -9.71
C TRP A 154 7.71 -14.12 -8.90
N ILE A 155 8.53 -13.22 -8.37
CA ILE A 155 9.71 -13.61 -7.60
C ILE A 155 9.42 -13.51 -6.09
N PRO A 156 9.43 -14.64 -5.35
CA PRO A 156 9.27 -14.61 -3.91
C PRO A 156 10.50 -14.00 -3.24
N HIS A 157 10.28 -13.24 -2.18
CA HIS A 157 11.33 -12.73 -1.31
C HIS A 157 11.49 -13.63 -0.10
N LYS A 158 12.65 -14.29 -0.04
CA LYS A 158 12.93 -15.29 0.99
C LYS A 158 13.50 -14.61 2.25
N PRO A 159 13.14 -15.12 3.45
CA PRO A 159 13.88 -14.82 4.67
C PRO A 159 15.38 -15.07 4.48
N LYS A 160 16.21 -14.30 5.19
CA LYS A 160 17.65 -14.51 5.23
C LYS A 160 18.03 -15.10 6.58
N ASP A 161 18.93 -16.08 6.58
CA ASP A 161 19.57 -16.54 7.80
C ASP A 161 20.45 -15.41 8.36
N VAL A 162 20.07 -14.91 9.53
CA VAL A 162 20.89 -14.01 10.32
C VAL A 162 21.15 -14.72 11.64
N THR A 163 22.41 -15.07 11.87
CA THR A 163 22.88 -15.66 13.14
C THR A 163 22.17 -16.97 13.54
N GLY A 164 21.70 -17.77 12.57
CA GLY A 164 21.01 -19.05 12.81
C GLY A 164 19.49 -18.95 12.88
N GLU A 165 18.91 -17.76 12.67
CA GLU A 165 17.47 -17.54 12.58
C GLU A 165 17.09 -16.94 11.22
N GLU A 166 16.17 -17.60 10.51
CA GLU A 166 15.58 -17.06 9.30
C GLU A 166 14.67 -15.87 9.62
N ARG A 167 15.07 -14.67 9.18
CA ARG A 167 14.30 -13.44 9.39
C ARG A 167 14.00 -12.78 8.06
N LEU A 168 12.72 -12.47 7.84
CA LEU A 168 12.29 -11.62 6.74
C LEU A 168 12.92 -10.23 6.90
N GLN A 169 13.56 -9.71 5.85
CA GLN A 169 14.15 -8.37 5.85
C GLN A 169 13.71 -7.59 4.61
N ILE A 170 13.14 -6.41 4.81
CA ILE A 170 12.79 -5.47 3.74
C ILE A 170 13.42 -4.12 4.13
N PRO A 171 14.72 -3.90 3.85
CA PRO A 171 15.41 -2.67 4.24
C PRO A 171 14.72 -1.45 3.60
N GLY A 172 14.36 -0.46 4.42
CA GLY A 172 13.59 0.70 3.98
C GLY A 172 12.10 0.44 3.78
N GLY A 173 11.60 -0.76 4.10
CA GLY A 173 10.19 -1.14 3.93
C GLY A 173 9.21 -0.60 4.98
N GLY A 174 9.66 0.33 5.82
CA GLY A 174 8.85 0.89 6.90
C GLY A 174 8.34 -0.19 7.83
N PHE A 175 7.03 -0.15 8.11
CA PHE A 175 6.39 -1.13 8.99
C PHE A 175 5.92 -2.41 8.28
N ALA A 176 6.15 -2.57 6.97
CA ALA A 176 5.61 -3.67 6.16
C ALA A 176 5.91 -5.05 6.72
N ARG A 177 7.17 -5.31 7.10
CA ARG A 177 7.59 -6.56 7.73
C ARG A 177 6.86 -6.78 9.06
N SER A 178 6.80 -5.74 9.89
CA SER A 178 6.25 -5.84 11.25
C SER A 178 4.75 -6.13 11.21
N ILE A 179 3.97 -5.42 10.38
CA ILE A 179 2.54 -5.71 10.23
C ILE A 179 2.31 -7.06 9.55
N PHE A 180 3.11 -7.45 8.56
CA PHE A 180 3.00 -8.78 7.94
C PHE A 180 3.18 -9.90 8.95
N ASN A 181 4.24 -9.82 9.78
CA ASN A 181 4.46 -10.81 10.83
C ASN A 181 3.33 -10.79 11.87
N PHE A 182 2.84 -9.61 12.23
CA PHE A 182 1.74 -9.46 13.19
C PHE A 182 0.45 -10.12 12.70
N LEU A 183 0.06 -9.85 11.45
CA LEU A 183 -1.12 -10.45 10.81
C LEU A 183 -0.95 -11.95 10.59
N SER A 184 0.22 -12.38 10.10
CA SER A 184 0.49 -13.80 9.87
C SER A 184 0.50 -14.62 11.18
N ASN A 185 0.96 -14.05 12.29
CA ASN A 185 0.95 -14.69 13.61
C ASN A 185 -0.46 -14.74 14.23
N THR A 186 -1.42 -13.99 13.68
CA THR A 186 -2.84 -14.00 14.08
C THR A 186 -3.70 -14.73 13.05
N ASP A 187 -3.08 -15.55 12.18
CA ASP A 187 -3.72 -16.34 11.14
C ASP A 187 -4.52 -15.54 10.10
N ILE A 188 -4.31 -14.22 10.00
CA ILE A 188 -4.92 -13.39 8.96
C ILE A 188 -4.19 -13.63 7.63
N PRO A 189 -4.89 -14.02 6.54
CA PRO A 189 -4.28 -14.16 5.23
C PRO A 189 -3.72 -12.82 4.73
N CYS A 190 -2.41 -12.73 4.62
CA CYS A 190 -1.75 -11.51 4.17
C CYS A 190 -0.59 -11.76 3.20
N ALA A 191 -0.28 -10.74 2.41
CA ALA A 191 0.91 -10.69 1.56
C ALA A 191 1.54 -9.29 1.59
N VAL A 192 2.85 -9.21 1.33
CA VAL A 192 3.56 -7.97 1.03
C VAL A 192 3.94 -7.98 -0.44
N LEU A 193 3.58 -6.94 -1.18
CA LEU A 193 4.12 -6.65 -2.51
C LEU A 193 5.02 -5.43 -2.39
N PHE A 194 6.24 -5.52 -2.89
CA PHE A 194 7.15 -4.40 -2.82
C PHE A 194 8.09 -4.30 -4.01
N LYS A 195 8.59 -3.09 -4.21
CA LYS A 195 9.55 -2.74 -5.26
C LYS A 195 10.84 -2.20 -4.67
N PHE A 196 11.97 -2.62 -5.22
CA PHE A 196 13.24 -1.96 -4.93
C PHE A 196 13.30 -0.61 -5.67
N CYS A 197 13.57 0.46 -4.94
CA CYS A 197 13.68 1.83 -5.47
C CYS A 197 14.73 2.67 -4.72
N SER A 198 15.12 3.77 -5.36
CA SER A 198 15.88 4.86 -4.75
C SER A 198 14.92 6.00 -4.43
N GLU A 199 15.31 6.90 -3.52
CA GLU A 199 14.51 8.12 -3.31
C GLU A 199 14.55 9.05 -4.52
N GLY A 200 13.49 9.83 -4.71
CA GLY A 200 13.36 10.80 -5.78
C GLY A 200 11.96 10.81 -6.38
N ASP A 201 11.88 10.90 -7.70
CA ASP A 201 10.64 10.71 -8.44
C ASP A 201 10.35 9.21 -8.58
N ASN A 202 9.38 8.73 -7.80
CA ASN A 202 8.98 7.32 -7.75
C ASN A 202 7.62 7.07 -8.42
N ILE A 203 7.15 7.95 -9.30
CA ILE A 203 5.89 7.76 -10.04
C ILE A 203 5.91 6.44 -10.81
N GLU A 204 6.97 6.18 -11.59
CA GLU A 204 7.10 4.94 -12.37
C GLU A 204 7.20 3.69 -11.49
N ASP A 205 7.84 3.81 -10.32
CA ASP A 205 7.90 2.71 -9.37
C ASP A 205 6.51 2.38 -8.80
N ALA A 206 5.69 3.42 -8.53
CA ALA A 206 4.32 3.27 -8.05
C ALA A 206 3.40 2.67 -9.11
N ILE A 207 3.55 3.07 -10.38
CA ILE A 207 2.85 2.47 -11.53
C ILE A 207 3.21 0.99 -11.65
N ALA A 208 4.50 0.66 -11.60
CA ALA A 208 4.95 -0.73 -11.67
C ALA A 208 4.36 -1.59 -10.54
N LEU A 209 4.34 -1.08 -9.30
CA LEU A 209 3.79 -1.79 -8.15
C LEU A 209 2.25 -1.95 -8.23
N VAL A 210 1.53 -0.95 -8.74
CA VAL A 210 0.07 -1.07 -9.00
C VAL A 210 -0.22 -2.07 -10.10
N CYS A 211 0.55 -2.06 -11.17
CA CYS A 211 0.37 -3.02 -12.27
C CYS A 211 0.65 -4.44 -11.78
N TYR A 212 1.66 -4.60 -10.92
CA TYR A 212 1.94 -5.87 -10.25
C TYR A 212 0.76 -6.34 -9.41
N LEU A 213 0.20 -5.47 -8.54
CA LEU A 213 -1.02 -5.78 -7.80
C LEU A 213 -2.18 -6.16 -8.73
N ASN A 214 -2.34 -5.44 -9.85
CA ASN A 214 -3.45 -5.66 -10.77
C ASN A 214 -3.37 -6.98 -11.53
N GLN A 215 -2.18 -7.54 -11.75
CA GLN A 215 -2.05 -8.89 -12.32
C GLN A 215 -2.72 -9.96 -11.43
N TRP A 216 -2.80 -9.72 -10.12
CA TRP A 216 -3.46 -10.62 -9.19
C TRP A 216 -4.93 -10.23 -8.95
N MET A 217 -5.20 -8.95 -8.74
CA MET A 217 -6.53 -8.49 -8.34
C MET A 217 -7.48 -8.22 -9.51
N CYS A 218 -6.95 -7.92 -10.70
CA CYS A 218 -7.71 -7.62 -11.91
C CYS A 218 -8.81 -6.55 -11.72
N VAL A 219 -8.54 -5.54 -10.88
CA VAL A 219 -9.51 -4.47 -10.53
C VAL A 219 -9.42 -3.27 -11.45
N LEU A 220 -8.24 -2.97 -12.00
CA LEU A 220 -8.04 -1.92 -12.99
C LEU A 220 -8.34 -2.49 -14.37
N GLY A 221 -9.36 -1.94 -15.04
CA GLY A 221 -9.76 -2.32 -16.41
C GLY A 221 -8.84 -1.80 -17.52
N THR A 222 -7.70 -1.19 -17.16
CA THR A 222 -6.77 -0.56 -18.10
C THR A 222 -5.33 -1.01 -17.85
N ASN A 223 -4.54 -1.08 -18.93
CA ASN A 223 -3.10 -1.27 -18.85
C ASN A 223 -2.39 -0.03 -18.25
N SER A 224 -1.13 -0.19 -17.85
CA SER A 224 -0.28 0.81 -17.18
C SER A 224 -0.26 2.19 -17.86
N SER A 225 -0.40 2.25 -19.19
CA SER A 225 -0.26 3.48 -19.99
C SER A 225 -1.37 4.51 -19.82
N ASN A 226 -2.51 4.13 -19.23
CA ASN A 226 -3.71 4.98 -19.17
C ASN A 226 -4.13 5.32 -17.73
N LEU A 227 -3.23 5.15 -16.75
CA LEU A 227 -3.54 5.48 -15.36
C LEU A 227 -3.66 6.99 -15.17
N LYS A 228 -4.75 7.41 -14.54
CA LYS A 228 -5.01 8.79 -14.14
C LYS A 228 -4.27 9.11 -12.85
N TYR A 229 -3.41 10.12 -12.88
CA TYR A 229 -2.80 10.66 -11.67
C TYR A 229 -3.80 11.49 -10.87
N PRO A 230 -3.79 11.42 -9.53
CA PRO A 230 -4.66 12.24 -8.72
C PRO A 230 -4.31 13.73 -8.91
N PRO A 231 -5.28 14.66 -8.83
CA PRO A 231 -5.02 16.09 -8.96
C PRO A 231 -3.95 16.64 -8.00
N SER A 232 -3.80 16.04 -6.82
CA SER A 232 -2.74 16.40 -5.86
C SER A 232 -1.33 16.31 -6.43
N TRP A 233 -1.08 15.46 -7.43
CA TRP A 233 0.24 15.29 -8.04
C TRP A 233 0.62 16.44 -8.98
N LYS A 234 -0.33 17.31 -9.37
CA LYS A 234 -0.09 18.49 -10.23
C LYS A 234 1.01 19.41 -9.69
N TYR A 235 1.17 19.45 -8.36
CA TYR A 235 2.15 20.30 -7.68
C TYR A 235 3.15 19.47 -6.86
N LEU A 236 3.41 18.22 -7.25
CA LEU A 236 4.38 17.34 -6.57
C LEU A 236 5.77 17.98 -6.50
N PHE A 237 6.15 18.73 -7.54
CA PHE A 237 7.42 19.46 -7.64
C PHE A 237 7.30 20.95 -7.29
N GLY A 238 6.23 21.32 -6.57
CA GLY A 238 5.92 22.70 -6.22
C GLY A 238 5.04 23.41 -7.24
N LYS A 239 4.65 24.65 -6.90
CA LYS A 239 3.94 25.53 -7.82
C LYS A 239 4.93 26.09 -8.85
N PRO A 240 4.45 26.49 -10.05
CA PRO A 240 5.26 27.26 -10.97
C PRO A 240 5.91 28.46 -10.24
N PRO A 241 7.16 28.82 -10.59
CA PRO A 241 7.80 30.00 -10.03
C PRO A 241 6.91 31.24 -10.24
N SER A 242 6.92 32.18 -9.29
CA SER A 242 6.22 33.45 -9.47
C SER A 242 6.79 34.16 -10.71
N GLN A 243 5.92 34.76 -11.51
CA GLN A 243 6.34 35.50 -12.70
C GLN A 243 7.34 36.63 -12.33
N ASP A 244 7.26 37.16 -11.11
CA ASP A 244 8.17 38.18 -10.57
C ASP A 244 9.63 37.71 -10.37
N MET A 245 9.95 36.42 -10.57
CA MET A 245 11.33 35.91 -10.52
C MET A 245 12.06 35.93 -11.87
N TYR A 246 11.40 36.34 -12.95
CA TYR A 246 11.95 36.50 -14.29
C TYR A 246 11.75 37.93 -14.80
#